data_AF-D0VI07-F1
#
_entry.id   AF-D0VI07-F1
#
_cell.length_a   1.000
_cell.length_b   1.000
_cell.length_c   1.000
_cell.angle_alpha   90.00
_cell.angle_beta   90.00
_cell.angle_gamma   90.00
#
_symmetry.space_group_name_H-M   'P 1'
#
loop_
_entity.id
_entity.type
_entity.pdbx_description
1 polymer ?
#
loop_
_entity_poly.entity_id
_entity_poly.type
_entity_poly.pdbx_seq_one_letter_code
_entity_poly.pdbx_strand_id
1 'polypeptide(L)' 'GDDCLFKAYDVRVPEAVITNRSHEAGVTSVRSHIEIEHQVLSG' A
#
# COMPACT_ATOMS: atom_id res chain seq x y z
N GLY A 1 16.10 8.27 -2.83
CA GLY A 1 14.70 8.65 -2.58
C GLY A 1 13.85 7.54 -3.12
N ASP A 2 13.83 6.43 -2.39
CA ASP A 2 12.98 5.27 -2.63
C ASP A 2 12.96 4.59 -1.27
N ASP A 3 12.00 4.93 -0.42
CA ASP A 3 11.94 4.40 0.95
C ASP A 3 11.36 2.98 0.98
N CYS A 4 10.98 2.44 -0.19
CA CYS A 4 10.36 1.13 -0.37
C CYS A 4 9.12 0.94 0.53
N LEU A 5 8.47 2.05 0.89
CA LEU A 5 7.31 2.07 1.77
C LEU A 5 6.03 2.21 0.95
N PHE A 6 5.11 1.28 1.17
CA PHE A 6 3.72 1.44 0.76
C PHE A 6 2.88 1.91 1.95
N LYS A 7 2.29 3.10 1.87
CA LYS A 7 1.43 3.65 2.92
C LYS A 7 -0.01 3.78 2.42
N ALA A 8 -0.97 3.36 3.23
CA ALA A 8 -2.39 3.61 2.99
C ALA A 8 -2.89 4.67 3.96
N TYR A 9 -3.81 5.51 3.50
CA TYR A 9 -4.42 6.60 4.26
C TYR A 9 -5.93 6.49 4.20
N ASP A 10 -6.57 6.87 5.29
CA ASP A 10 -8.00 7.14 5.34
C ASP A 10 -8.18 8.65 5.44
N VAL A 11 -9.00 9.24 4.56
CA VAL A 11 -9.18 10.69 4.45
C VAL A 11 -9.69 11.37 5.73
N ARG A 12 -10.23 10.58 6.67
CA ARG A 12 -10.75 11.06 7.96
C ARG A 12 -9.66 11.27 9.00
N VAL A 13 -8.48 10.66 8.81
CA VAL A 13 -7.36 10.72 9.76
C VAL A 13 -6.10 11.25 9.07
N PRO A 14 -5.34 12.14 9.71
CA PRO A 14 -4.15 12.70 9.09
C PRO A 14 -2.98 11.70 9.02
N GLU A 15 -2.99 10.64 9.84
CA GLU A 15 -1.94 9.63 9.87
C GLU A 15 -2.18 8.47 8.88
N ALA A 16 -1.09 7.79 8.50
CA ALA A 16 -1.18 6.56 7.70
C ALA A 16 -1.83 5.44 8.52
N VAL A 17 -2.86 4.81 7.95
CA VAL A 17 -3.56 3.67 8.57
C VAL A 17 -2.79 2.37 8.39
N ILE A 18 -1.98 2.26 7.34
CA ILE A 18 -1.12 1.11 7.06
C ILE A 18 0.24 1.63 6.58
N THR A 19 1.32 0.97 7.02
CA THR A 19 2.66 1.11 6.44
C THR A 19 3.23 -0.28 6.19
N ASN A 20 3.48 -0.61 4.92
CA ASN A 20 4.08 -1.86 4.48
C ASN A 20 5.50 -1.61 3.97
N ARG A 21 6.45 -2.45 4.41
CA ARG A 21 7.89 -2.39 4.05
C ARG A 21 8.38 -3.65 3.32
N SER A 22 7.48 -4.48 2.81
CA SER A 22 7.82 -5.77 2.22
C SER A 22 8.48 -5.67 0.84
N HIS A 23 8.39 -4.51 0.19
CA HIS A 23 8.97 -4.31 -1.13
C HIS A 23 10.46 -3.94 -0.98
N GLU A 24 11.31 -4.51 -1.83
CA GLU A 24 12.73 -4.15 -1.90
C GLU A 24 13.01 -3.05 -2.96
N ALA A 25 11.96 -2.57 -3.61
CA ALA A 25 11.95 -1.47 -4.59
C ALA A 25 10.67 -0.63 -4.44
N GLY A 26 10.63 0.53 -5.09
CA GLY A 26 9.43 1.37 -5.12
C GLY A 26 8.21 0.67 -5.76
N VAL A 27 7.05 0.83 -5.12
CA VAL A 27 5.75 0.35 -5.65
C VAL A 27 5.26 1.34 -6.71
N THR A 28 4.97 0.84 -7.90
CA THR A 28 4.54 1.65 -9.06
C THR A 28 3.07 1.47 -9.39
N SER A 29 2.45 0.39 -8.92
CA SER A 29 1.07 0.04 -9.21
C SER A 29 0.39 -0.61 -8.01
N VAL A 30 -0.90 -0.31 -7.84
CA VAL A 30 -1.74 -0.85 -6.76
C VAL A 30 -3.11 -1.15 -7.32
N ARG A 31 -3.66 -2.34 -7.04
CA ARG A 31 -5.03 -2.72 -7.40
C ARG A 31 -5.69 -3.56 -6.32
N SER A 32 -7.02 -3.45 -6.20
CA SER A 32 -7.78 -4.32 -5.29
C SER A 32 -7.82 -5.76 -5.83
N HIS A 33 -7.78 -6.75 -4.94
CA HIS A 33 -7.96 -8.15 -5.32
C HIS A 33 -9.45 -8.41 -5.62
N ILE A 34 -9.76 -8.97 -6.79
CA ILE A 34 -11.16 -9.14 -7.24
C ILE A 34 -11.84 -10.40 -6.68
N GLU A 35 -11.05 -11.41 -6.30
CA GLU A 35 -11.56 -12.68 -5.77
C GLU A 35 -11.49 -12.80 -4.24
N ILE A 36 -10.69 -11.95 -3.58
CA ILE A 36 -10.35 -12.08 -2.16
C ILE A 36 -10.62 -10.74 -1.49
N GLU A 37 -11.56 -10.73 -0.56
CA GLU A 37 -11.89 -9.53 0.20
C GLU A 37 -10.72 -9.10 1.09
N HIS A 38 -10.61 -7.79 1.33
CA HIS A 38 -9.58 -7.18 2.18
C HIS A 38 -8.13 -7.41 1.73
N GLN A 39 -7.90 -7.77 0.45
CA GLN A 39 -6.57 -7.89 -0.13
C GLN A 39 -6.33 -6.87 -1.24
N VAL A 40 -5.09 -6.38 -1.29
CA VAL A 40 -4.58 -5.48 -2.31
C VAL A 40 -3.34 -6.13 -2.93
N LEU A 41 -3.21 -5.98 -4.25
CA LEU A 41 -2.04 -6.39 -5.02
C LEU A 41 -1.21 -5.14 -5.36
N SER A 42 0.08 -5.22 -5.12
CA SER A 42 1.05 -4.15 -5.40
C SER A 42 2.21 -4.67 -6.25
N GLY A 43 2.78 -3.80 -7.09
CA GLY A 43 3.90 -4.11 -7.98
C GLY A 43 4.72 -2.87 -8.32
#